data_AF-A0A3D2L7D2-F1
#
_entry.id   AF-A0A3D2L7D2-F1
#
_cell.length_a   1.000
_cell.length_b   1.000
_cell.length_c   1.000
_cell.angle_alpha   90.00
_cell.angle_beta   90.00
_cell.angle_gamma   90.00
#
_symmetry.space_group_name_H-M   'P 1'
#
loop_
_entity.id
_entity.type
_entity.pdbx_description
1 polymer ?
#
loop_
_entity_poly.entity_id
_entity_poly.type
_entity_poly.pdbx_seq_one_letter_code
_entity_poly.pdbx_strand_id
1 'polypeptide(L)' 'PAGSWRWGGPDWRERAVAGRLTALAVESPEPEALATRWALALGQTVDRDSIFLADGVIQFRKGETER' A
#
# COMPACT_ATOMS: atom_id res chain seq x y z
N PRO A 1 -6.20 19.69 -5.90
CA PRO A 1 -7.43 19.55 -6.72
C PRO A 1 -7.53 18.10 -7.24
N ALA A 2 -8.70 17.65 -7.71
CA ALA A 2 -8.85 16.28 -8.25
C ALA A 2 -7.90 15.96 -9.43
N GLY A 3 -7.40 17.01 -10.13
CA GLY A 3 -6.37 16.94 -11.17
C GLY A 3 -4.92 16.74 -10.66
N SER A 4 -4.65 17.03 -9.39
CA SER A 4 -3.30 17.04 -8.82
C SER A 4 -3.23 16.08 -7.64
N TRP A 5 -2.44 15.03 -7.75
CA TRP A 5 -2.09 14.21 -6.59
C TRP A 5 -0.86 14.82 -5.93
N ARG A 6 -0.91 15.07 -4.61
CA ARG A 6 0.21 15.71 -3.87
C ARG A 6 1.56 15.02 -4.14
N TRP A 7 1.55 13.70 -4.28
CA TRP A 7 2.74 12.88 -4.49
C TRP A 7 3.06 12.67 -5.98
N GLY A 8 2.03 12.59 -6.83
CA GLY A 8 2.21 12.43 -8.28
C GLY A 8 2.55 13.72 -9.03
N GLY A 9 2.29 14.88 -8.43
CA GLY A 9 2.46 16.19 -9.04
C GLY A 9 1.31 16.59 -9.99
N PRO A 10 1.43 17.77 -10.64
CA PRO A 10 0.62 18.11 -11.79
C PRO A 10 0.80 17.08 -12.91
N ASP A 11 -0.26 16.79 -13.66
CA ASP A 11 -0.25 15.88 -14.81
C ASP A 11 0.16 14.43 -14.49
N TRP A 12 -0.06 13.98 -13.25
CA TRP A 12 0.32 12.62 -12.82
C TRP A 12 -0.38 11.53 -13.63
N ARG A 13 -1.57 11.81 -14.18
CA ARG A 13 -2.34 10.83 -14.97
C ARG A 13 -1.70 10.60 -16.33
N GLU A 14 -1.22 11.67 -16.95
CA GLU A 14 -0.56 11.68 -18.25
C GLU A 14 0.84 11.06 -18.16
N ARG A 15 1.48 11.15 -16.99
CA ARG A 15 2.80 10.58 -16.70
C ARG A 15 2.75 9.20 -16.06
N ALA A 16 1.57 8.67 -15.77
CA ALA A 16 1.42 7.34 -15.22
C ALA A 16 1.81 6.27 -16.26
N VAL A 17 2.56 5.26 -15.84
CA VAL A 17 2.81 4.08 -16.65
C VAL A 17 1.57 3.17 -16.56
N ALA A 18 1.01 2.80 -17.72
CA ALA A 18 -0.10 1.86 -17.78
C ALA A 18 0.33 0.51 -17.18
N GLY A 19 -0.40 0.04 -16.18
CA GLY A 19 -0.05 -1.19 -15.48
C GLY A 19 -1.00 -1.44 -14.31
N ARG A 20 -0.79 -2.58 -13.64
CA ARG A 20 -1.52 -2.96 -12.44
C ARG A 20 -0.51 -3.32 -11.36
N LEU A 21 -0.73 -2.80 -10.16
CA LEU A 21 0.05 -3.18 -9.00
C LEU A 21 -0.47 -4.54 -8.50
N THR A 22 0.30 -5.59 -8.75
CA THR A 22 -0.09 -6.98 -8.42
C THR A 22 0.42 -7.43 -7.04
N ALA A 23 1.45 -6.77 -6.51
CA ALA A 23 1.94 -7.03 -5.18
C ALA A 23 2.65 -5.78 -4.61
N LEU A 24 2.58 -5.64 -3.29
CA LEU A 24 3.34 -4.66 -2.51
C LEU A 24 3.95 -5.36 -1.30
N ALA A 25 5.20 -5.07 -0.99
CA ALA A 25 5.81 -5.40 0.30
C ALA A 25 6.11 -4.11 1.05
N VAL A 26 5.69 -4.04 2.31
CA VAL A 26 5.89 -2.88 3.19
C VAL A 26 6.62 -3.34 4.44
N GLU A 27 7.66 -2.62 4.81
CA GLU A 27 8.43 -2.89 6.02
C GLU A 27 8.02 -1.97 7.17
N SER A 28 7.95 -2.53 8.37
CA SER A 28 7.62 -1.78 9.58
C SER A 28 8.19 -2.45 10.83
N PRO A 29 8.53 -1.69 11.88
CA PRO A 29 8.80 -2.26 13.18
C PRO A 29 7.57 -3.00 13.75
N GLU A 30 6.35 -2.67 13.33
CA GLU A 30 5.11 -3.31 13.81
C GLU A 30 4.22 -3.73 12.62
N PRO A 31 4.58 -4.83 11.91
CA PRO A 31 3.93 -5.22 10.65
C PRO A 31 2.44 -5.54 10.83
N GLU A 32 2.06 -6.28 11.88
CA GLU A 32 0.66 -6.64 12.15
C GLU A 32 -0.22 -5.42 12.45
N ALA A 33 0.30 -4.47 13.24
CA ALA A 33 -0.40 -3.23 13.55
C ALA A 33 -0.56 -2.36 12.29
N LEU A 34 0.46 -2.32 11.43
CA LEU A 34 0.38 -1.62 10.15
C LEU A 34 -0.62 -2.29 9.21
N ALA A 35 -0.59 -3.62 9.09
CA ALA A 35 -1.54 -4.39 8.29
C ALA A 35 -2.98 -4.12 8.71
N THR A 36 -3.26 -4.13 10.03
CA THR A 36 -4.59 -3.84 10.58
C THR A 36 -5.09 -2.46 10.19
N ARG A 37 -4.24 -1.42 10.30
CA ARG A 37 -4.61 -0.06 9.90
C ARG A 37 -4.91 0.06 8.41
N TRP A 38 -4.11 -0.58 7.57
CA TRP A 38 -4.32 -0.60 6.13
C TRP A 38 -5.58 -1.36 5.73
N ALA A 39 -5.86 -2.49 6.37
CA ALA A 39 -7.08 -3.25 6.10
C ALA A 39 -8.33 -2.44 6.41
N LEU A 40 -8.35 -1.71 7.53
CA LEU A 40 -9.43 -0.77 7.86
C LEU A 40 -9.58 0.32 6.78
N ALA A 41 -8.48 0.91 6.32
CA ALA A 41 -8.51 1.95 5.29
C ALA A 41 -9.00 1.43 3.93
N LEU A 42 -8.72 0.16 3.61
CA LEU A 42 -9.07 -0.49 2.35
C LEU A 42 -10.41 -1.24 2.40
N GLY A 43 -11.07 -1.31 3.56
CA GLY A 43 -12.27 -2.12 3.77
C GLY A 43 -12.02 -3.62 3.55
N GLN A 44 -10.83 -4.10 3.90
CA GLN A 44 -10.40 -5.49 3.75
C GLN A 44 -10.21 -6.16 5.11
N THR A 45 -10.00 -7.47 5.11
CA THR A 45 -9.55 -8.25 6.27
C THR A 45 -8.05 -8.54 6.19
N VAL A 46 -7.40 -8.66 7.34
CA VAL A 46 -6.00 -9.11 7.44
C VAL A 46 -5.95 -10.61 7.68
N ASP A 47 -5.05 -11.29 7.00
CA ASP A 47 -4.55 -12.61 7.38
C ASP A 47 -3.10 -12.46 7.88
N ARG A 48 -2.93 -12.47 9.21
CA ARG A 48 -1.67 -12.17 9.91
C ARG A 48 -1.04 -10.82 9.53
N ASP A 49 -0.19 -10.84 8.53
CA ASP A 49 0.62 -9.73 8.03
C ASP A 49 0.33 -9.44 6.55
N SER A 50 -0.76 -9.99 6.02
CA SER A 50 -1.10 -9.93 4.61
C SER A 50 -2.53 -9.46 4.39
N ILE A 51 -2.72 -8.62 3.37
CA ILE A 51 -4.05 -8.23 2.86
C ILE A 51 -4.16 -8.78 1.44
N PHE A 52 -5.13 -9.66 1.22
CA PHE A 52 -5.45 -10.18 -0.10
C PHE A 52 -6.42 -9.24 -0.82
N LEU A 53 -6.08 -8.87 -2.04
CA LEU A 53 -6.89 -8.09 -2.96
C LEU A 53 -7.44 -9.01 -4.06
N ALA A 54 -8.33 -8.49 -4.91
CA ALA A 54 -8.93 -9.27 -6.00
C ALA A 54 -7.89 -9.89 -6.95
N ASP A 55 -6.74 -9.25 -7.11
CA ASP A 55 -5.71 -9.55 -8.10
C ASP A 55 -4.29 -9.34 -7.57
N GLY A 56 -4.12 -9.31 -6.24
CA GLY A 56 -2.83 -9.04 -5.64
C GLY A 56 -2.77 -9.24 -4.14
N VAL A 57 -1.59 -8.98 -3.57
CA VAL A 57 -1.34 -9.10 -2.14
C VAL A 57 -0.49 -7.94 -1.64
N ILE A 58 -0.85 -7.40 -0.48
CA ILE A 58 0.00 -6.50 0.29
C ILE A 58 0.58 -7.30 1.45
N GLN A 59 1.91 -7.45 1.47
CA GLN A 59 2.64 -8.13 2.54
C GLN A 59 3.30 -7.10 3.45
N PHE A 60 3.08 -7.21 4.75
CA PHE A 60 3.71 -6.39 5.77
C PHE A 60 4.80 -7.22 6.45
N ARG A 61 6.03 -6.70 6.50
CA ARG A 61 7.19 -7.44 7.01
C ARG A 61 7.86 -6.67 8.14
N LYS A 62 8.48 -7.40 9.05
CA LYS A 62 9.32 -6.78 10.07
C LYS A 62 10.50 -6.08 9.38
N GLY A 63 10.64 -4.79 9.62
CA GLY A 63 11.77 -3.97 9.17
C GLY A 63 12.36 -3.17 10.31
N GLU A 64 13.55 -2.63 10.06
CA GLU A 64 14.24 -1.74 10.99
C GLU A 64 13.60 -0.35 11.00
N THR A 65 13.75 0.37 12.12
CA THR A 65 13.40 1.80 12.15
C THR A 65 14.63 2.56 11.66
N GLU A 66 14.51 3.28 10.54
CA GLU A 66 15.53 4.26 10.15
C GLU A 66 15.68 5.27 11.29
N ARG A 67 16.92 5.50 11.71
CA ARG A 67 17.29 6.25 12.91
C ARG A 67 17.72 7.66 12.59
#